data_AF-A0A6B2LNZ5-F1
#
_entry.id   AF-A0A6B2LNZ5-F1
#
_cell.length_a   1.000
_cell.length_b   1.000
_cell.length_c   1.000
_cell.angle_alpha   90.00
_cell.angle_beta   90.00
_cell.angle_gamma   90.00
#
_symmetry.space_group_name_H-M   'P 1'
#
loop_
_entity.id
_entity.type
_entity.pdbx_description
1 polymer ?
#
loop_
_entity_poly.entity_id
_entity_poly.type
_entity_poly.pdbx_seq_one_letter_code
_entity_poly.pdbx_strand_id
1 'polypeptide(L)'
;MIVTLTVFNVGSESAFDVHLTDLWPELDITIGTDTAKWDRIPAGSNFTHTYIIVPDRSGDFKGRRAVVQYSDAKGVIHETASNEPYGIRVYELNEVDKRGGSRLSEWVGFFLLVLIVVGLPAARYTQIKNNYVGGVAIDDPVKKKKNQ
;
A
#
# COMPACT_ATOMS: atom_id res chain seq x y z
N MET A 1 -17.28 4.37 -0.01
CA MET A 1 -15.95 4.82 -0.47
C MET A 1 -15.91 6.34 -0.39
N ILE A 2 -14.85 6.91 0.18
CA ILE A 2 -14.62 8.35 0.21
C ILE A 2 -13.65 8.67 -0.92
N VAL A 3 -14.01 9.61 -1.80
CA VAL A 3 -13.15 10.07 -2.90
C VAL A 3 -12.71 11.49 -2.57
N THR A 4 -11.40 11.74 -2.63
CA THR A 4 -10.80 13.04 -2.35
C THR A 4 -9.91 13.47 -3.50
N LEU A 5 -10.30 14.53 -4.19
CA LEU A 5 -9.58 15.09 -5.33
C LEU A 5 -8.95 16.40 -4.91
N THR A 6 -7.63 16.52 -5.12
CA THR A 6 -6.90 17.76 -4.85
C THR A 6 -6.36 18.34 -6.13
N VAL A 7 -6.74 19.57 -6.44
CA VAL A 7 -6.27 20.32 -7.61
C VAL A 7 -5.15 21.26 -7.15
N PHE A 8 -3.96 21.06 -7.68
CA PHE A 8 -2.78 21.89 -7.39
C PHE A 8 -2.51 22.85 -8.54
N ASN A 9 -2.45 24.15 -8.26
CA ASN A 9 -1.95 25.12 -9.21
C ASN A 9 -0.42 25.23 -9.09
N VAL A 10 0.28 24.54 -9.99
CA VAL A 10 1.74 24.55 -10.08
C VAL A 10 2.30 25.67 -10.97
N GLY A 11 1.42 26.48 -11.57
CA GLY A 11 1.80 27.61 -12.41
C GLY A 11 2.23 28.84 -11.62
N SER A 12 2.81 29.81 -12.32
CA SER A 12 3.20 31.12 -11.76
C SER A 12 2.04 32.12 -11.67
N GLU A 13 0.91 31.81 -12.31
CA GLU A 13 -0.28 32.67 -12.38
C GLU A 13 -1.49 31.99 -11.72
N SER A 14 -2.54 32.77 -11.44
CA SER A 14 -3.80 32.21 -10.93
C SER A 14 -4.56 31.51 -12.06
N ALA A 15 -5.15 30.36 -11.75
CA ALA A 15 -6.16 29.73 -12.60
C ALA A 15 -7.53 30.31 -12.25
N PHE A 16 -8.38 30.51 -13.25
CA PHE A 16 -9.72 31.07 -13.12
C PHE A 16 -10.77 30.13 -13.71
N ASP A 17 -12.02 30.25 -13.24
CA ASP A 17 -13.16 29.46 -13.72
C ASP A 17 -12.82 27.96 -13.78
N VAL A 18 -12.40 27.40 -12.64
CA VAL A 18 -11.93 26.02 -12.54
C VAL A 18 -13.13 25.10 -12.36
N HIS A 19 -13.35 24.20 -13.33
CA HIS A 19 -14.37 23.16 -13.29
C HIS A 19 -13.72 21.78 -13.18
N LEU A 20 -13.96 21.09 -12.08
CA LEU A 20 -13.59 19.70 -11.87
C LEU A 20 -14.80 18.80 -12.18
N THR A 21 -14.57 17.71 -12.90
CA THR A 21 -15.58 16.69 -13.20
C THR A 21 -14.99 15.29 -13.05
N ASP A 22 -15.62 14.43 -12.27
CA ASP A 22 -15.19 13.06 -12.00
C ASP A 22 -16.33 12.05 -12.13
N LEU A 23 -16.57 11.56 -13.35
CA LEU A 23 -17.76 10.76 -13.64
C LEU A 23 -17.56 9.27 -13.34
N TRP A 24 -18.53 8.69 -12.63
CA TRP A 24 -18.65 7.25 -12.40
C TRP A 24 -19.95 6.70 -13.02
N PRO A 25 -19.93 6.14 -14.25
CA PRO A 25 -21.16 5.72 -14.94
C PRO A 25 -21.90 4.55 -14.27
N GLU A 26 -21.17 3.69 -13.57
CA GLU A 26 -21.70 2.47 -12.94
C GLU A 26 -21.96 2.62 -11.44
N LEU A 27 -21.72 3.81 -10.87
CA LEU A 27 -21.83 4.06 -9.44
C LEU A 27 -22.61 5.34 -9.17
N ASP A 28 -23.56 5.26 -8.26
CA ASP A 28 -24.31 6.42 -7.82
C ASP A 28 -23.60 7.15 -6.67
N ILE A 29 -23.53 8.47 -6.79
CA ILE A 29 -22.97 9.34 -5.75
C ILE A 29 -24.00 9.48 -4.65
N THR A 30 -23.63 9.07 -3.45
CA THR A 30 -24.55 9.04 -2.31
C THR A 30 -24.55 10.37 -1.57
N ILE A 31 -23.39 11.03 -1.45
CA ILE A 31 -23.25 12.31 -0.75
C ILE A 31 -22.26 13.19 -1.52
N GLY A 32 -22.68 14.43 -1.82
CA GLY A 32 -21.90 15.40 -2.58
C GLY A 32 -22.19 15.36 -4.07
N THR A 33 -21.23 15.81 -4.87
CA THR A 33 -21.31 15.90 -6.34
C THR A 33 -19.99 15.42 -6.96
N ASP A 34 -20.05 14.84 -8.16
CA ASP A 34 -18.89 14.51 -9.01
C ASP A 34 -18.24 15.75 -9.63
N THR A 35 -18.95 16.87 -9.58
CA THR A 35 -18.49 18.15 -10.11
C THR A 35 -18.20 19.13 -8.99
N ALA A 36 -17.18 19.96 -9.20
CA ALA A 36 -16.86 21.09 -8.34
C ALA A 36 -16.43 22.29 -9.18
N LYS A 37 -16.73 23.50 -8.69
CA LYS A 37 -16.42 24.75 -9.37
C LYS A 37 -15.75 25.71 -8.40
N TRP A 38 -14.67 26.35 -8.85
CA TRP A 38 -13.98 27.39 -8.11
C TRP A 38 -13.67 28.56 -9.02
N ASP A 39 -14.03 29.77 -8.58
CA ASP A 39 -13.81 30.98 -9.38
C ASP A 39 -12.33 31.24 -9.66
N ARG A 40 -11.47 30.90 -8.69
CA ARG A 40 -10.04 31.15 -8.76
C ARG A 40 -9.22 30.24 -7.86
N ILE A 41 -8.10 29.75 -8.38
CA ILE A 41 -7.04 29.08 -7.62
C ILE A 41 -5.74 29.88 -7.76
N PRO A 42 -5.29 30.58 -6.71
CA PRO A 42 -4.01 31.30 -6.71
C PRO A 42 -2.80 30.44 -7.09
N ALA A 43 -1.75 31.06 -7.62
CA ALA A 43 -0.48 30.41 -7.92
C ALA A 43 0.10 29.74 -6.65
N GLY A 44 0.56 28.49 -6.77
CA GLY A 44 1.11 27.73 -5.65
C GLY A 44 0.10 27.26 -4.61
N SER A 45 -1.20 27.48 -4.82
CA SER A 45 -2.28 27.02 -3.91
C SER A 45 -2.97 25.76 -4.42
N ASN A 46 -3.81 25.17 -3.58
CA ASN A 46 -4.61 24.00 -3.91
C ASN A 46 -6.03 24.11 -3.35
N PHE A 47 -6.94 23.38 -4.00
CA PHE A 47 -8.30 23.16 -3.52
C PHE A 47 -8.58 21.67 -3.48
N THR A 48 -9.32 21.25 -2.45
CA THR A 48 -9.69 19.85 -2.25
C THR A 48 -11.21 19.71 -2.34
N HIS A 49 -11.66 18.75 -3.14
CA HIS A 49 -13.06 18.34 -3.21
C HIS A 49 -13.20 16.92 -2.67
N THR A 50 -14.26 16.63 -1.93
CA THR A 50 -14.50 15.30 -1.36
C THR A 50 -15.96 14.94 -1.46
N TYR A 51 -16.23 13.71 -1.89
CA TYR A 51 -17.57 13.16 -2.02
C TYR A 51 -17.58 11.66 -1.72
N ILE A 52 -18.76 11.09 -1.54
CA ILE A 52 -18.93 9.70 -1.08
C ILE A 52 -19.74 8.91 -2.09
N ILE A 53 -19.20 7.75 -2.45
CA ILE A 53 -19.85 6.74 -3.29
C ILE A 53 -20.14 5.51 -2.43
N VAL A 54 -21.38 5.02 -2.43
CA VAL A 54 -21.75 3.73 -1.82
C VAL A 54 -22.08 2.75 -2.94
N PRO A 55 -21.19 1.79 -3.24
CA PRO A 55 -21.47 0.76 -4.24
C PRO A 55 -22.59 -0.17 -3.75
N ASP A 56 -23.47 -0.56 -4.65
CA ASP A 56 -24.60 -1.48 -4.42
C ASP A 56 -24.19 -2.95 -4.56
N ARG A 57 -23.13 -3.22 -5.33
CA ARG A 57 -22.61 -4.56 -5.61
C ARG A 57 -21.08 -4.63 -5.52
N SER A 58 -20.59 -5.86 -5.36
CA SER A 58 -19.18 -6.20 -5.52
C SER A 58 -18.81 -6.25 -7.01
N GLY A 59 -17.55 -5.98 -7.32
CA GLY A 59 -17.04 -6.07 -8.68
C GLY A 59 -16.01 -5.01 -9.03
N ASP A 60 -15.58 -5.05 -10.29
CA ASP A 60 -14.71 -4.03 -10.87
C ASP A 60 -15.58 -2.92 -11.46
N PHE A 61 -15.40 -1.70 -10.97
CA PHE A 61 -16.08 -0.50 -11.48
C PHE A 61 -15.08 0.37 -12.21
N LYS A 62 -15.48 0.84 -13.40
CA LYS A 62 -14.67 1.71 -14.24
C LYS A 62 -15.17 3.15 -14.10
N GLY A 63 -14.36 4.01 -13.50
CA GLY A 63 -14.62 5.45 -13.41
C GLY A 63 -13.93 6.18 -14.54
N ARG A 64 -14.40 7.37 -14.91
CA ARG A 64 -13.62 8.27 -15.77
C ARG A 64 -12.47 8.90 -15.00
N ARG A 65 -11.36 9.24 -15.69
CA ARG A 65 -10.35 10.10 -15.06
C ARG A 65 -11.02 11.43 -14.74
N ALA A 66 -10.83 11.93 -13.54
CA ALA A 66 -11.25 13.27 -13.20
C ALA A 66 -10.57 14.28 -14.14
N VAL A 67 -11.36 15.20 -14.70
CA VAL A 67 -10.90 16.24 -15.62
C VAL A 67 -11.09 17.59 -14.95
N VAL A 68 -10.08 18.46 -15.09
CA VAL A 68 -10.13 19.84 -14.66
C VAL A 68 -10.01 20.74 -15.89
N GLN A 69 -11.02 21.57 -16.11
CA GLN A 69 -10.98 22.66 -17.08
C GLN A 69 -10.77 23.98 -16.33
N TYR A 70 -9.92 24.86 -16.84
CA TYR A 70 -9.66 26.16 -16.23
C TYR A 70 -9.23 27.18 -17.29
N SER A 71 -9.30 28.46 -16.97
CA SER A 71 -8.76 29.55 -17.78
C SER A 71 -7.52 30.17 -17.14
N ASP A 72 -6.57 30.58 -17.97
CA ASP A 72 -5.43 31.38 -17.52
C ASP A 72 -5.76 32.87 -17.43
N ALA A 73 -4.80 33.71 -17.01
CA ALA A 73 -5.01 35.16 -16.90
C ALA A 73 -5.33 35.85 -18.23
N LYS A 74 -5.09 35.19 -19.37
CA LYS A 74 -5.43 35.68 -20.72
C LYS A 74 -6.78 35.17 -21.20
N GLY A 75 -7.49 34.37 -20.39
CA GLY A 75 -8.77 33.77 -20.74
C GLY A 75 -8.65 32.56 -21.68
N VAL A 76 -7.46 31.98 -21.86
CA VAL A 76 -7.29 30.76 -22.65
C VAL A 76 -7.71 29.56 -21.80
N ILE A 77 -8.59 28.72 -22.35
CA ILE A 77 -9.08 27.52 -21.68
C ILE A 77 -8.08 26.38 -21.83
N HIS A 78 -7.78 25.74 -20.71
CA HIS A 78 -6.90 24.59 -20.58
C HIS A 78 -7.67 23.43 -19.96
N GLU A 79 -7.32 22.21 -20.35
CA GLU A 79 -7.88 20.98 -19.80
C GLU A 79 -6.75 20.06 -19.34
N THR A 80 -6.91 19.46 -18.17
CA THR A 80 -5.97 18.48 -17.62
C THR A 80 -6.72 17.33 -16.95
N ALA A 81 -6.10 16.16 -16.84
CA ALA A 81 -6.69 14.96 -16.28
C ALA A 81 -5.90 14.46 -15.07
N SER A 82 -6.61 13.88 -14.10
CA SER A 82 -6.04 13.30 -12.87
C SER A 82 -5.10 12.15 -13.16
N ASN A 83 -4.08 11.97 -12.32
CA ASN A 83 -3.10 10.88 -12.42
C ASN A 83 -3.60 9.53 -11.88
N GLU A 84 -4.83 9.47 -11.36
CA GLU A 84 -5.40 8.29 -10.71
C GLU A 84 -5.79 7.17 -11.70
N PRO A 85 -5.59 5.89 -11.37
CA PRO A 85 -6.07 4.76 -12.16
C PRO A 85 -7.60 4.73 -12.32
N TYR A 86 -8.04 4.48 -13.55
CA TYR A 86 -9.43 4.53 -14.06
C TYR A 86 -10.36 3.41 -13.54
N GLY A 87 -10.01 2.70 -12.47
CA GLY A 87 -10.82 1.57 -12.01
C GLY A 87 -10.59 1.19 -10.56
N ILE A 88 -11.69 0.89 -9.88
CA ILE A 88 -11.70 0.42 -8.50
C ILE A 88 -12.33 -0.97 -8.46
N ARG A 89 -11.84 -1.81 -7.56
CA ARG A 89 -12.46 -3.11 -7.26
C ARG A 89 -13.06 -3.09 -5.88
N VAL A 90 -14.36 -3.35 -5.81
CA VAL A 90 -15.09 -3.54 -4.56
C VAL A 90 -15.15 -5.03 -4.28
N TYR A 91 -14.46 -5.45 -3.22
CA TYR A 91 -14.43 -6.85 -2.80
C TYR A 91 -15.65 -7.22 -1.98
N GLU A 92 -16.09 -8.47 -2.10
CA GLU A 92 -17.05 -9.05 -1.17
C GLU A 92 -16.39 -9.35 0.17
N LEU A 93 -17.16 -9.26 1.25
CA LEU A 93 -16.67 -9.57 2.60
C LEU A 93 -16.06 -10.97 2.68
N ASN A 94 -16.66 -11.98 2.05
CA ASN A 94 -16.13 -13.35 2.02
C ASN A 94 -14.78 -13.44 1.26
N GLU A 95 -14.59 -12.66 0.20
CA GLU A 95 -13.31 -12.61 -0.51
C GLU A 95 -12.23 -11.91 0.34
N VAL A 96 -12.61 -10.85 1.04
CA VAL A 96 -11.73 -10.16 2.01
C VAL A 96 -11.33 -11.09 3.14
N ASP A 97 -12.27 -11.86 3.70
CA ASP A 97 -11.98 -12.81 4.79
C ASP A 97 -11.01 -13.91 4.35
N LYS A 98 -11.14 -14.41 3.12
CA LYS A 98 -10.19 -15.39 2.56
C LYS A 98 -8.79 -14.81 2.37
N ARG A 99 -8.68 -13.54 1.95
CA ARG A 99 -7.38 -12.86 1.75
C ARG A 99 -6.76 -12.38 3.07
N GLY A 100 -7.59 -11.96 4.01
CA GLY A 100 -7.23 -11.54 5.36
C GLY A 100 -7.04 -12.70 6.33
N GLY A 101 -7.29 -13.93 5.86
CA GLY A 101 -7.12 -15.15 6.64
C GLY A 101 -5.74 -15.23 7.29
N SER A 102 -5.72 -15.79 8.50
CA SER A 102 -4.48 -15.99 9.26
C SER A 102 -3.48 -16.82 8.45
N ARG A 103 -2.33 -16.22 8.15
CA ARG A 103 -1.19 -16.88 7.46
C ARG A 103 -0.40 -17.79 8.39
N LEU A 104 -1.08 -18.45 9.33
CA LEU A 104 -0.44 -19.26 10.36
C LEU A 104 0.39 -20.40 9.75
N SER A 105 -0.10 -21.03 8.66
CA SER A 105 0.63 -22.07 7.94
C SER A 105 1.96 -21.56 7.35
N GLU A 106 1.96 -20.35 6.77
CA GLU A 106 3.16 -19.71 6.23
C GLU A 106 4.15 -19.35 7.34
N TRP A 107 3.66 -18.80 8.46
CA TRP A 107 4.49 -18.50 9.63
C TRP A 107 5.11 -19.75 10.24
N VAL A 108 4.35 -20.84 10.39
CA VAL A 108 4.87 -22.12 10.88
C VAL A 108 5.95 -22.66 9.94
N GLY A 109 5.72 -22.62 8.63
CA GLY A 109 6.73 -23.00 7.63
C GLY A 109 8.00 -22.16 7.74
N PHE A 110 7.85 -20.84 7.86
CA PHE A 110 8.98 -19.92 8.04
C PHE A 110 9.78 -20.24 9.30
N PHE A 111 9.14 -20.43 10.45
CA PHE A 111 9.83 -20.78 11.69
C PHE A 111 10.51 -22.15 11.64
N LEU A 112 9.90 -23.14 10.97
CA LEU A 112 10.53 -24.43 10.74
C LEU A 112 11.82 -24.29 9.91
N LEU A 113 11.79 -23.50 8.84
CA LEU A 113 12.98 -23.24 8.03
C LEU A 113 14.07 -22.51 8.83
N VAL A 114 13.70 -21.50 9.62
CA VAL A 114 14.63 -20.80 10.52
C VAL A 114 15.23 -21.75 11.56
N LEU A 115 14.42 -22.64 12.15
CA LEU A 115 14.89 -23.65 13.10
C LEU A 115 15.89 -24.62 12.45
N ILE A 116 15.73 -24.97 11.18
CA ILE A 116 16.71 -25.82 10.49
C ILE A 116 18.03 -25.06 10.30
N VAL A 117 17.96 -23.84 9.77
CA VAL A 117 19.15 -23.04 9.42
C VAL A 117 19.93 -22.61 10.66
N VAL A 118 19.26 -22.24 11.76
CA VAL A 118 19.90 -21.79 13.00
C VAL A 118 20.11 -22.94 13.98
N GLY A 119 19.14 -23.85 14.07
CA GLY A 119 19.14 -24.94 15.04
C GLY A 119 20.19 -26.00 14.73
N LEU A 120 20.45 -26.35 13.47
CA LEU A 120 21.49 -27.33 13.14
C LEU A 120 22.90 -26.84 13.53
N PRO A 121 23.34 -25.61 13.16
CA PRO A 121 24.62 -25.08 13.63
C PRO A 121 24.67 -24.91 15.15
N ALA A 122 23.59 -24.45 15.79
CA ALA A 122 23.54 -24.30 17.25
C ALA A 122 23.66 -25.65 17.97
N ALA A 123 22.97 -26.69 17.48
CA ALA A 123 23.08 -28.05 18.00
C ALA A 123 24.51 -28.61 17.83
N ARG A 124 25.12 -28.41 16.65
CA ARG A 124 26.53 -28.79 16.43
C ARG A 124 27.49 -28.03 17.34
N TYR A 125 27.30 -26.73 17.50
CA TYR A 125 28.11 -25.89 18.36
C TYR A 125 28.01 -26.31 19.83
N THR A 126 26.80 -26.56 20.33
CA THR A 126 26.58 -27.03 21.71
C THR A 126 27.18 -28.42 21.96
N GLN A 127 27.08 -29.35 21.00
CA GLN A 127 27.78 -30.64 21.09
C GLN A 127 29.30 -30.46 21.21
N ILE A 128 29.90 -29.60 20.38
CA ILE A 128 31.35 -29.34 20.42
C ILE A 128 31.72 -28.68 21.76
N LYS A 129 30.98 -27.65 22.19
CA LYS A 129 31.24 -26.97 23.47
C LYS A 129 31.18 -27.93 24.66
N ASN A 130 30.23 -28.86 24.66
CA ASN A 130 30.03 -29.79 25.76
C ASN A 130 31.06 -30.94 25.76
N ASN A 131 31.57 -31.33 24.59
CA ASN A 131 32.48 -32.48 24.45
C ASN A 131 33.97 -32.08 24.33
N TYR A 132 34.29 -30.79 24.23
CA TYR A 132 35.66 -30.29 24.03
C TYR A 132 36.00 -29.17 25.01
N VAL A 133 37.20 -29.22 25.60
CA VAL A 133 37.75 -28.16 26.47
C VAL A 133 39.10 -27.73 25.93
N GLY A 134 39.26 -26.44 25.58
CA GLY A 134 40.51 -25.90 25.02
C GLY A 134 40.89 -26.49 23.66
N GLY A 135 39.92 -26.96 22.87
CA GLY A 135 40.14 -27.56 21.55
C GLY A 135 40.43 -29.07 21.54
N VAL A 136 40.42 -29.74 22.71
CA VAL A 136 40.67 -31.19 22.83
C VAL A 136 39.43 -31.89 23.38
N ALA A 137 39.10 -33.07 22.83
CA ALA A 137 37.97 -33.87 23.27
C ALA A 137 38.15 -34.32 24.73
N ILE A 138 37.06 -34.30 25.51
CA ILE A 138 37.09 -34.68 26.94
C ILE A 138 37.42 -36.17 27.12
N ASP A 139 36.95 -37.03 26.20
CA ASP A 139 37.16 -38.48 26.26
C ASP A 139 38.44 -38.98 25.57
N ASP A 140 39.34 -38.08 25.17
CA ASP A 140 40.56 -38.44 24.45
C ASP A 140 41.45 -39.40 25.30
N PRO A 141 41.73 -40.63 24.81
CA PRO A 141 42.51 -41.63 25.55
C PRO A 141 43.94 -41.16 25.86
N VAL A 142 44.47 -40.16 25.13
CA VAL A 142 45.80 -39.58 25.37
C VAL A 142 45.85 -38.80 26.69
N LYS A 143 44.76 -38.15 27.13
CA LYS A 143 44.69 -37.51 28.46
C LYS A 143 44.44 -38.52 29.58
N LYS A 144 43.61 -39.56 29.34
CA LYS A 144 43.34 -40.61 30.35
C LYS A 144 44.62 -41.35 30.76
N LYS A 145 45.56 -41.57 29.84
CA LYS A 145 46.88 -42.15 30.13
C LYS A 145 47.87 -41.22 30.84
N LYS A 146 47.64 -39.90 30.84
CA LYS A 146 48.55 -38.91 31.44
C LYS A 146 48.23 -38.60 32.91
N ASN A 147 47.06 -39.01 33.38
CA ASN A 147 46.56 -38.82 34.75
C ASN A 147 46.40 -40.15 35.52
N GLN A 148 46.98 -41.25 35.01
CA GLN A 148 47.13 -42.54 35.66
C GLN A 148 48.61 -42.76 35.98
#